data_AF-A0A1Q9VXH9-F1
#
_entry.id   AF-A0A1Q9VXH9-F1
#
_cell.length_a   1.000
_cell.length_b   1.000
_cell.length_c   1.000
_cell.angle_alpha   90.00
_cell.angle_beta   90.00
_cell.angle_gamma   90.00
#
_symmetry.space_group_name_H-M   'P 1'
#
loop_
_entity.id
_entity.type
_entity.pdbx_description
1 polymer ?
#
loop_
_entity_poly.entity_id
_entity_poly.type
_entity_poly.pdbx_seq_one_letter_code
_entity_poly.pdbx_strand_id
1 'polypeptide(L)'
;MSDAEIGEHLPEKHGSKSAKILYRPVGIVTSILGGLVAGQVFKQVYKRVGPGDRKDAPTPLQSEYPLKEIVVASLIQGAIYAVVKALIDRGGARVFEKWTGEWPGD
;
A
#
# COMPACT_ATOMS: atom_id res chain seq x y z
N MET A 1 47.39 -25.81 -13.02
CA MET A 1 46.92 -24.42 -12.90
C MET A 1 45.40 -24.49 -12.93
N SER A 2 44.76 -24.45 -11.76
CA SER A 2 43.31 -24.51 -11.61
C SER A 2 42.92 -23.23 -10.89
N ASP A 3 42.51 -22.23 -11.65
CA ASP A 3 41.92 -21.02 -11.13
C ASP A 3 40.53 -21.38 -10.60
N ALA A 4 40.46 -21.58 -9.28
CA ALA A 4 39.22 -21.78 -8.57
C ALA A 4 38.48 -20.44 -8.47
N GLU A 5 37.35 -20.32 -9.17
CA GLU A 5 36.37 -19.27 -9.00
C GLU A 5 35.78 -19.31 -7.59
N ILE A 6 36.41 -18.60 -6.65
CA ILE A 6 35.83 -18.33 -5.33
C ILE A 6 34.68 -17.34 -5.52
N GLY A 7 33.51 -17.85 -5.90
CA GLY A 7 32.25 -17.15 -5.78
C GLY A 7 31.92 -16.99 -4.30
N GLU A 8 32.07 -15.77 -3.77
CA GLU A 8 31.55 -15.41 -2.45
C GLU A 8 30.03 -15.66 -2.39
N HIS A 9 29.64 -16.77 -1.76
CA HIS A 9 28.27 -16.96 -1.31
C HIS A 9 28.04 -16.10 -0.07
N LEU A 10 27.49 -14.90 -0.28
CA LEU A 10 26.93 -14.09 0.81
C LEU A 10 25.85 -14.92 1.54
N PRO A 11 25.88 -14.99 2.88
CA PRO A 11 24.92 -15.78 3.64
C PRO A 11 23.51 -15.19 3.47
N GLU A 12 22.61 -15.92 2.82
CA GLU A 12 21.18 -15.58 2.80
C GLU A 12 20.65 -15.58 4.24
N LYS A 13 20.32 -14.37 4.75
CA LYS A 13 19.68 -14.17 6.05
C LYS A 13 18.23 -14.70 5.99
N HIS A 14 18.07 -16.02 6.18
CA HIS A 14 16.76 -16.63 6.37
C HIS A 14 16.15 -16.17 7.70
N GLY A 15 15.30 -15.14 7.64
CA GLY A 15 14.46 -14.74 8.77
C GLY A 15 13.60 -15.92 9.25
N SER A 16 13.81 -16.32 10.51
CA SER A 16 13.08 -17.40 11.20
C SER A 16 11.57 -17.29 10.95
N LYS A 17 10.92 -18.40 10.58
CA LYS A 17 9.49 -18.48 10.26
C LYS A 17 8.60 -17.89 11.37
N SER A 18 9.07 -17.92 12.62
CA SER A 18 8.42 -17.35 13.80
C SER A 18 8.28 -15.82 13.72
N ALA A 19 9.30 -15.11 13.21
CA ALA A 19 9.25 -13.66 13.03
C ALA A 19 8.23 -13.25 11.94
N LYS A 20 8.10 -14.06 10.87
CA LYS A 20 7.09 -13.84 9.81
C LYS A 20 5.65 -14.04 10.29
N ILE A 21 5.42 -14.92 11.26
CA ILE A 21 4.09 -15.16 11.85
C ILE A 21 3.72 -14.03 12.82
N LEU A 22 4.68 -13.51 13.59
CA LEU A 22 4.42 -12.43 14.55
C LEU A 22 4.14 -11.08 13.87
N TYR A 23 4.74 -10.81 12.70
CA TYR A 23 4.52 -9.55 11.96
C TYR A 23 3.28 -9.55 11.04
N ARG A 24 2.73 -10.73 10.70
CA ARG A 24 1.54 -10.85 9.84
C ARG A 24 0.31 -10.10 10.37
N PRO A 25 -0.07 -10.21 11.65
CA PRO A 25 -1.25 -9.52 12.20
C PRO A 25 -1.13 -8.01 12.10
N VAL A 26 0.06 -7.46 12.38
CA VAL A 26 0.31 -6.01 12.31
C VAL A 26 0.08 -5.50 10.90
N GLY A 27 0.68 -6.18 9.90
CA GLY A 27 0.50 -5.82 8.49
C GLY A 27 -0.96 -5.84 8.04
N ILE A 28 -1.76 -6.79 8.51
CA ILE A 28 -3.20 -6.86 8.21
C ILE A 28 -3.94 -5.68 8.84
N VAL A 29 -3.72 -5.41 10.13
CA VAL A 29 -4.38 -4.32 10.85
C VAL A 29 -4.05 -2.96 10.20
N THR A 30 -2.77 -2.71 9.89
CA THR A 30 -2.37 -1.48 9.20
C THR A 30 -2.97 -1.39 7.79
N SER A 31 -3.11 -2.50 7.09
CA SER A 31 -3.74 -2.53 5.75
C SER A 31 -5.23 -2.18 5.80
N ILE A 32 -5.96 -2.70 6.80
CA ILE A 32 -7.38 -2.39 7.00
C ILE A 32 -7.55 -0.91 7.34
N LEU A 33 -6.77 -0.40 8.30
CA LEU A 33 -6.82 1.01 8.70
C LEU A 33 -6.47 1.93 7.53
N GLY A 34 -5.42 1.61 6.77
CA GLY A 34 -5.05 2.35 5.56
C GLY A 34 -6.16 2.35 4.51
N GLY A 35 -6.81 1.21 4.29
CA GLY A 35 -7.95 1.09 3.37
C GLY A 35 -9.17 1.92 3.80
N LEU A 36 -9.49 1.93 5.10
CA LEU A 36 -10.58 2.75 5.65
C LEU A 36 -10.32 4.25 5.46
N VAL A 37 -9.11 4.70 5.79
CA VAL A 37 -8.70 6.11 5.60
C VAL A 37 -8.74 6.48 4.12
N ALA A 38 -8.15 5.67 3.25
CA ALA A 38 -8.17 5.90 1.81
C ALA A 38 -9.59 5.98 1.25
N GLY A 39 -10.50 5.11 1.71
CA GLY A 39 -11.91 5.14 1.32
C GLY A 39 -12.64 6.43 1.73
N GLN A 40 -12.36 6.97 2.92
CA GLN A 40 -12.94 8.25 3.36
C GLN A 40 -12.39 9.42 2.54
N VAL A 41 -11.08 9.46 2.29
CA VAL A 41 -10.46 10.50 1.46
C VAL A 41 -11.01 10.44 0.03
N PHE A 42 -11.12 9.24 -0.54
CA PHE A 42 -11.72 9.04 -1.86
C PHE A 42 -13.13 9.60 -1.95
N LYS A 43 -14.01 9.29 -0.98
CA LYS A 43 -15.37 9.85 -0.96
C LYS A 43 -15.38 11.38 -0.96
N GLN A 44 -14.49 12.01 -0.18
CA GLN A 44 -14.42 13.47 -0.12
C GLN A 44 -13.86 14.10 -1.39
N VAL A 45 -12.82 13.50 -1.97
CA VAL A 45 -12.25 13.94 -3.25
C VAL A 45 -13.30 13.82 -4.34
N TYR A 46 -13.94 12.65 -4.46
CA TYR A 46 -14.94 12.37 -5.49
C TYR A 46 -16.16 13.30 -5.38
N LYS A 47 -16.64 13.61 -4.18
CA LYS A 47 -17.70 14.62 -3.97
C LYS A 47 -17.37 16.00 -4.53
N ARG A 48 -16.08 16.32 -4.68
CA ARG A 48 -15.61 17.64 -5.10
C ARG A 48 -15.21 17.69 -6.58
N VAL A 49 -14.71 16.59 -7.13
CA VAL A 49 -14.24 16.51 -8.53
C VAL A 49 -15.15 15.68 -9.44
N GLY A 50 -16.11 14.96 -8.87
CA GLY A 50 -17.02 14.08 -9.58
C GLY A 50 -17.98 14.85 -10.49
N PRO A 51 -18.33 14.29 -11.66
CA PRO A 51 -19.22 14.95 -12.61
C PRO A 51 -20.69 14.93 -12.14
N GLY A 52 -21.32 16.11 -12.11
CA GLY A 52 -22.77 16.29 -11.94
C GLY A 52 -23.29 16.38 -10.50
N ASP A 53 -24.60 16.23 -10.33
CA ASP A 53 -25.31 16.33 -9.03
C ASP A 53 -25.12 15.09 -8.14
N ARG A 54 -24.44 14.05 -8.65
CA ARG A 54 -24.25 12.77 -7.96
C ARG A 54 -23.09 12.89 -6.98
N LYS A 55 -23.40 12.66 -5.71
CA LYS A 55 -22.46 12.84 -4.59
C LYS A 55 -21.56 11.63 -4.33
N ASP A 56 -21.87 10.48 -4.94
CA ASP A 56 -21.17 9.22 -4.68
C ASP A 56 -20.49 8.70 -5.95
N ALA A 57 -19.35 8.05 -5.75
CA ALA A 57 -18.60 7.43 -6.84
C ALA A 57 -19.33 6.22 -7.44
N PRO A 58 -19.24 6.01 -8.76
CA PRO A 58 -19.79 4.83 -9.41
C PRO A 58 -19.11 3.58 -8.88
N THR A 59 -19.91 2.54 -8.66
CA THR A 59 -19.42 1.21 -8.28
C THR A 59 -19.40 0.29 -9.50
N PRO A 60 -18.48 -0.69 -9.55
CA PRO A 60 -18.31 -1.55 -10.73
C PRO A 60 -19.55 -2.36 -11.13
N LEU A 61 -20.49 -2.58 -10.20
CA LEU A 61 -21.69 -3.40 -10.40
C LEU A 61 -22.90 -2.58 -10.87
N GLN A 62 -22.80 -1.25 -10.94
CA GLN A 62 -23.91 -0.39 -11.36
C GLN A 62 -23.94 -0.27 -12.89
N SER A 63 -24.96 -0.85 -13.51
CA SER A 63 -25.14 -0.86 -14.98
C SER A 63 -25.50 0.49 -15.57
N GLU A 64 -25.96 1.43 -14.74
CA GLU A 64 -26.33 2.80 -15.17
C GLU A 64 -25.12 3.69 -15.48
N TYR A 65 -23.91 3.31 -15.01
CA TYR A 65 -22.70 4.08 -15.27
C TYR A 65 -21.95 3.56 -16.48
N PRO A 66 -21.50 4.44 -17.39
CA PRO A 66 -20.65 4.02 -18.49
C PRO A 66 -19.29 3.58 -17.98
N LEU A 67 -18.68 2.59 -18.65
CA LEU A 67 -17.39 2.02 -18.27
C LEU A 67 -16.29 3.08 -18.06
N LYS A 68 -16.27 4.13 -18.88
CA LYS A 68 -15.30 5.23 -18.76
C LYS A 68 -15.35 5.91 -17.38
N GLU A 69 -16.55 6.09 -16.81
CA GLU A 69 -16.72 6.75 -15.51
C GLU A 69 -16.26 5.84 -14.37
N ILE A 70 -16.57 4.54 -14.47
CA ILE A 70 -16.10 3.51 -13.53
C ILE A 70 -14.56 3.46 -13.53
N VAL A 71 -13.94 3.45 -14.71
CA VAL A 71 -12.48 3.41 -14.85
C VAL A 71 -11.83 4.66 -14.27
N VAL A 72 -12.33 5.85 -14.59
CA VAL A 72 -11.80 7.12 -14.04
C VAL A 72 -11.94 7.16 -12.52
N ALA A 73 -13.10 6.78 -11.97
CA ALA A 73 -13.30 6.73 -10.52
C ALA A 73 -12.34 5.73 -9.85
N SER A 74 -12.14 4.56 -10.46
CA SER A 74 -11.23 3.53 -9.96
C SER A 74 -9.77 3.99 -9.98
N LEU A 75 -9.36 4.73 -11.01
CA LEU A 75 -8.01 5.33 -11.08
C LEU A 75 -7.78 6.33 -9.96
N ILE A 76 -8.75 7.22 -9.71
CA ILE A 76 -8.67 8.18 -8.60
C ILE A 76 -8.59 7.45 -7.25
N GLN A 77 -9.43 6.43 -7.04
CA GLN A 77 -9.41 5.63 -5.82
C GLN A 77 -8.05 4.93 -5.64
N GLY A 78 -7.52 4.32 -6.69
CA GLY A 78 -6.22 3.65 -6.67
C GLY A 78 -5.06 4.61 -6.38
N ALA A 79 -5.08 5.81 -6.96
CA ALA A 79 -4.08 6.84 -6.71
C ALA A 79 -4.09 7.30 -5.24
N ILE A 80 -5.27 7.54 -4.67
CA ILE A 80 -5.42 7.92 -3.26
C ILE A 80 -4.91 6.81 -2.35
N TYR A 81 -5.29 5.56 -2.62
CA TYR A 81 -4.81 4.41 -1.87
C TYR A 81 -3.28 4.31 -1.89
N ALA A 82 -2.67 4.45 -3.08
CA ALA A 82 -1.22 4.39 -3.24
C ALA A 82 -0.50 5.48 -2.43
N VAL A 83 -1.02 6.70 -2.43
CA VAL A 83 -0.46 7.81 -1.64
C VAL A 83 -0.58 7.53 -0.14
N VAL A 84 -1.76 7.12 0.33
CA VAL A 84 -1.98 6.79 1.75
C VAL A 84 -1.02 5.68 2.19
N LYS A 85 -0.89 4.63 1.38
CA LYS A 85 0.04 3.53 1.66
C LYS A 85 1.49 4.03 1.74
N ALA A 86 1.94 4.82 0.78
CA ALA A 86 3.30 5.36 0.76
C ALA A 86 3.61 6.21 2.01
N LEU A 87 2.64 7.01 2.47
CA LEU A 87 2.79 7.80 3.69
C LEU A 87 2.86 6.92 4.95
N ILE A 88 2.04 5.87 5.03
CA ILE A 88 2.08 4.90 6.14
C ILE A 88 3.42 4.16 6.15
N ASP A 89 3.87 3.64 5.00
CA ASP A 89 5.13 2.92 4.87
C ASP A 89 6.31 3.81 5.28
N ARG A 90 6.36 5.07 4.79
CA ARG A 90 7.42 6.03 5.13
C ARG A 90 7.38 6.42 6.60
N GLY A 91 6.20 6.64 7.16
CA GLY A 91 6.01 6.98 8.57
C GLY A 91 6.43 5.83 9.48
N GLY A 92 6.00 4.60 9.16
CA GLY A 92 6.41 3.39 9.86
C GLY A 92 7.92 3.17 9.80
N ALA A 93 8.53 3.40 8.64
CA ALA A 93 9.98 3.27 8.47
C ALA A 93 10.77 4.24 9.37
N ARG A 94 10.33 5.50 9.48
CA ARG A 94 10.96 6.47 10.39
C ARG A 94 10.78 6.12 11.87
N VAL A 95 9.62 5.59 12.25
CA VAL A 95 9.40 5.16 13.65
C VAL A 95 10.30 3.98 13.98
N PHE A 96 10.42 3.02 13.06
CA PHE A 96 11.33 1.89 13.20
C PHE A 96 12.78 2.38 13.33
N GLU A 97 13.25 3.21 12.40
CA GLU A 97 14.59 3.81 12.43
C GLU A 97 14.87 4.55 13.74
N LYS A 98 13.90 5.31 14.25
CA LYS A 98 14.05 6.02 15.53
C LYS A 98 14.20 5.05 16.72
N TRP A 99 13.61 3.86 16.65
CA TRP A 99 13.62 2.90 17.75
C TRP A 99 14.80 1.93 17.67
N THR A 100 15.20 1.51 16.47
CA THR A 100 16.26 0.52 16.25
C THR A 100 17.59 1.13 15.82
N GLY A 101 17.57 2.37 15.32
CA GLY A 101 18.72 3.03 14.70
C GLY A 101 18.99 2.59 13.26
N GLU A 102 18.20 1.65 12.72
CA GLU A 102 18.38 1.08 11.39
C GLU A 102 17.18 1.37 10.50
N TRP A 103 17.42 1.74 9.24
CA TRP A 103 16.35 1.86 8.25
C TRP A 103 15.81 0.46 7.88
N PRO A 104 14.49 0.24 7.83
CA PRO A 104 13.93 -1.11 7.61
C PRO A 104 13.82 -1.54 6.14
N GLY A 105 14.09 -0.64 5.19
CA GLY A 105 14.21 -0.96 3.77
C GLY A 105 15.68 -1.21 3.40
N ASP A 106 15.91 -1.75 2.21
CA ASP A 106 17.24 -1.77 1.61
C ASP A 106 17.75 -0.34 1.31
#